data_AF-A0A098BUA6-F1
#
_entry.id   AF-A0A098BUA6-F1
#
_cell.length_a   1.000
_cell.length_b   1.000
_cell.length_c   1.000
_cell.angle_alpha   90.00
_cell.angle_beta   90.00
_cell.angle_gamma   90.00
#
_symmetry.space_group_name_H-M   'P 1'
#
loop_
_entity.id
_entity.type
_entity.pdbx_description
1 polymer ?
#
loop_
_entity_poly.entity_id
_entity_poly.type
_entity_poly.pdbx_seq_one_letter_code
_entity_poly.pdbx_strand_id
1 'polypeptide(L)'
;MPSKVAQLEIARHQRELILKPRAAHVFGAPTTTPVVLNITEGPSSQLAELPVGYYDFGLLDKEDAITLSREMEKADINAIGYSNPVRSDITSDIFGMAFKGLETNRFNIETNLGVDLSGVTPDPVTGEVSFDQPAVALIRRQRYMMLSEVGSGVDTIYFGRQFLAGEVAETGEQTVTDGEGYLGWPFTVNAMVDTLYGVSVRHHFGGPGWKNLLEEAGFDPKATYVVTIGGNPTGGTFTLSFGGQTTAPIAFNATAAAVQAALEALSNLDAGDVTVTGTAGGPYTVKIDVAKIGTLTGSGTALTPSGTVTIS
;
A
#
# COMPACT_ATOMS: atom_id res chain seq x y z
N MET A 1 -4.90 -23.23 -37.58
CA MET A 1 -4.11 -23.29 -36.33
C MET A 1 -3.10 -22.16 -36.39
N PRO A 2 -3.10 -21.19 -35.45
CA PRO A 2 -2.05 -20.18 -35.42
C PRO A 2 -0.68 -20.89 -35.31
N SER A 3 0.31 -20.43 -36.07
CA SER A 3 1.60 -21.10 -36.22
C SER A 3 2.40 -21.11 -34.91
N LYS A 4 3.36 -22.04 -34.77
CA LYS A 4 4.26 -22.15 -33.60
C LYS A 4 5.07 -20.88 -33.31
N VAL A 5 5.14 -19.92 -34.24
CA VAL A 5 5.80 -18.61 -34.06
C VAL A 5 4.90 -17.61 -33.31
N ALA A 6 3.57 -17.76 -33.41
CA ALA A 6 2.63 -17.03 -32.55
C ALA A 6 2.64 -17.51 -31.08
N GLN A 7 3.45 -18.51 -30.75
CA GLN A 7 3.70 -18.96 -29.36
C GLN A 7 5.00 -18.37 -28.77
N LEU A 8 5.80 -17.65 -29.57
CA LEU A 8 7.03 -16.95 -29.15
C LEU A 8 6.77 -15.43 -29.01
N GLU A 9 5.61 -15.06 -28.46
CA GLU A 9 5.10 -13.69 -28.37
C GLU A 9 5.96 -12.77 -27.49
N ILE A 10 6.98 -12.17 -28.09
CA ILE A 10 7.48 -10.84 -27.70
C ILE A 10 6.33 -9.79 -27.69
N ALA A 11 5.21 -10.07 -28.38
CA ALA A 11 4.03 -9.21 -28.47
C ALA A 11 3.19 -9.09 -27.19
N ARG A 12 3.39 -9.94 -26.16
CA ARG A 12 2.69 -9.84 -24.87
C ARG A 12 3.55 -9.25 -23.75
N HIS A 13 4.78 -8.82 -24.04
CA HIS A 13 5.61 -8.18 -23.02
C HIS A 13 5.13 -6.76 -22.76
N GLN A 14 4.54 -6.54 -21.59
CA GLN A 14 4.09 -5.23 -21.10
C GLN A 14 5.28 -4.46 -20.52
N ARG A 15 6.00 -3.76 -21.40
CA ARG A 15 7.19 -2.97 -21.03
C ARG A 15 6.88 -1.87 -20.02
N GLU A 16 5.66 -1.35 -20.05
CA GLU A 16 5.12 -0.33 -19.16
C GLU A 16 5.03 -0.79 -17.69
N LEU A 17 5.04 -2.10 -17.43
CA LEU A 17 5.09 -2.66 -16.08
C LEU A 17 6.51 -2.81 -15.54
N ILE A 18 7.54 -2.49 -16.33
CA ILE A 18 8.93 -2.47 -15.87
C ILE A 18 9.17 -1.15 -15.13
N LEU A 19 9.16 -1.21 -13.80
CA LEU A 19 9.35 -0.04 -12.96
C LEU A 19 10.84 0.30 -12.82
N LYS A 20 11.21 1.52 -13.21
CA LYS A 20 12.54 2.09 -12.99
C LYS A 20 12.45 3.28 -12.02
N PRO A 21 12.71 3.07 -10.72
CA PRO A 21 12.77 4.13 -9.72
C PRO A 21 13.66 5.30 -10.13
N ARG A 22 13.18 6.52 -9.89
CA ARG A 22 13.94 7.77 -10.06
C ARG A 22 14.35 8.39 -8.73
N ALA A 23 13.49 8.25 -7.73
CA ALA A 23 13.72 8.70 -6.36
C ALA A 23 13.17 7.66 -5.39
N ALA A 24 13.79 7.57 -4.22
CA ALA A 24 13.29 6.75 -3.13
C ALA A 24 13.68 7.37 -1.79
N HIS A 25 12.78 7.29 -0.83
CA HIS A 25 12.95 7.75 0.53
C HIS A 25 12.51 6.66 1.50
N VAL A 26 13.13 6.62 2.67
CA VAL A 26 12.71 5.76 3.78
C VAL A 26 12.36 6.66 4.94
N PHE A 27 11.16 6.48 5.47
CA PHE A 27 10.65 7.19 6.63
C PHE A 27 10.53 6.25 7.82
N GLY A 28 10.81 6.76 9.02
CA GLY A 28 10.56 6.09 10.28
C GLY A 28 9.43 6.77 11.06
N ALA A 29 8.75 6.02 11.94
CA ALA A 29 7.81 6.59 12.90
C ALA A 29 7.66 5.70 14.14
N PRO A 30 7.34 6.24 15.33
CA PRO A 30 6.95 5.44 16.49
C PRO A 30 5.78 4.48 16.16
N THR A 31 5.71 3.33 16.85
CA THR A 31 4.62 2.35 16.68
C THR A 31 3.24 2.91 17.06
N THR A 32 3.20 3.98 17.85
CA THR A 32 1.97 4.71 18.20
C THR A 32 1.44 5.61 17.07
N THR A 33 2.28 5.96 16.09
CA THR A 33 1.88 6.78 14.96
C THR A 33 0.90 6.00 14.06
N PRO A 34 -0.17 6.64 13.55
CA PRO A 34 -1.12 5.99 12.66
C PRO A 34 -0.45 5.39 11.42
N VAL A 35 -0.92 4.20 11.02
CA VAL A 35 -0.42 3.53 9.81
C VAL A 35 -0.94 4.23 8.56
N VAL A 36 -0.09 4.32 7.53
CA VAL A 36 -0.51 4.70 6.19
C VAL A 36 -1.46 3.63 5.61
N LEU A 37 -2.68 4.03 5.26
CA LEU A 37 -3.65 3.13 4.62
C LEU A 37 -3.47 3.16 3.10
N ASN A 38 -3.37 4.35 2.54
CA ASN A 38 -3.17 4.60 1.11
C ASN A 38 -2.02 5.60 0.94
N ILE A 39 -1.15 5.36 -0.05
CA ILE A 39 -0.06 6.29 -0.40
C ILE A 39 -0.50 7.37 -1.38
N THR A 40 -1.72 7.27 -1.92
CA THR A 40 -2.28 8.24 -2.85
C THR A 40 -3.64 8.72 -2.40
N GLU A 41 -3.97 9.95 -2.78
CA GLU A 41 -5.23 10.60 -2.46
C GLU A 41 -5.80 11.34 -3.68
N GLY A 42 -7.05 11.77 -3.54
CA GLY A 42 -7.73 12.60 -4.52
C GLY A 42 -8.04 11.89 -5.86
N PRO A 43 -8.79 12.58 -6.73
CA PRO A 43 -9.25 12.01 -8.00
C PRO A 43 -8.11 11.77 -9.00
N SER A 44 -7.03 12.54 -8.90
CA SER A 44 -5.84 12.43 -9.75
C SER A 44 -4.84 11.39 -9.24
N SER A 45 -5.14 10.71 -8.13
CA SER A 45 -4.24 9.71 -7.52
C SER A 45 -2.84 10.28 -7.23
N GLN A 46 -2.78 11.53 -6.79
CA GLN A 46 -1.53 12.16 -6.37
C GLN A 46 -0.99 11.53 -5.08
N LEU A 47 0.28 11.74 -4.77
CA LEU A 47 0.89 11.27 -3.51
C LEU A 47 0.16 11.92 -2.32
N ALA A 48 -0.18 11.11 -1.32
CA ALA A 48 -0.81 11.57 -0.09
C ALA A 48 0.23 12.04 0.92
N GLU A 49 -0.15 12.98 1.76
CA GLU A 49 0.66 13.40 2.90
C GLU A 49 0.80 12.27 3.94
N LEU A 50 2.00 12.14 4.51
CA LEU A 50 2.22 11.18 5.58
C LEU A 50 1.57 11.66 6.89
N PRO A 51 1.07 10.76 7.74
CA PRO A 51 0.59 11.12 9.07
C PRO A 51 1.65 11.88 9.89
N VAL A 52 1.20 12.77 10.77
CA VAL A 52 2.12 13.49 11.68
C VAL A 52 2.87 12.48 12.55
N GLY A 53 4.19 12.64 12.63
CA GLY A 53 5.08 11.78 13.42
C GLY A 53 6.00 10.89 12.59
N TYR A 54 5.85 10.86 11.27
CA TYR A 54 6.86 10.32 10.37
C TYR A 54 8.04 11.29 10.23
N TYR A 55 9.25 10.75 10.18
CA TYR A 55 10.50 11.47 9.91
C TYR A 55 11.27 10.79 8.78
N ASP A 56 12.05 11.56 8.03
CA ASP A 56 12.90 11.04 6.95
C ASP A 56 14.28 10.63 7.50
N PHE A 57 14.82 9.52 7.02
CA PHE A 57 16.21 9.11 7.29
C PHE A 57 17.24 9.91 6.47
N GLY A 58 16.78 10.72 5.50
CA GLY A 58 17.58 11.67 4.74
C GLY A 58 18.17 11.07 3.48
N LEU A 59 19.30 11.61 3.03
CA LEU A 59 20.01 11.09 1.86
C LEU A 59 20.46 9.64 2.08
N LEU A 60 20.12 8.80 1.13
CA LEU A 60 20.47 7.38 1.11
C LEU A 60 21.61 7.13 0.14
N ASP A 61 22.42 6.14 0.47
CA ASP A 61 23.49 5.64 -0.39
C ASP A 61 22.92 5.15 -1.73
N LYS A 62 23.50 5.62 -2.83
CA LYS A 62 23.08 5.24 -4.18
C LYS A 62 23.69 3.91 -4.62
N GLU A 63 24.90 3.61 -4.16
CA GLU A 63 25.63 2.39 -4.51
C GLU A 63 25.12 1.21 -3.66
N ASP A 64 24.95 1.45 -2.36
CA ASP A 64 24.25 0.55 -1.42
C ASP A 64 22.76 0.90 -1.35
N ALA A 65 22.06 0.71 -2.48
CA ALA A 65 20.63 1.05 -2.62
C ALA A 65 19.73 0.32 -1.61
N ILE A 66 18.48 0.80 -1.47
CA ILE A 66 17.46 0.14 -0.65
C ILE A 66 17.23 -1.28 -1.16
N THR A 67 17.56 -2.26 -0.32
CA THR A 67 17.38 -3.68 -0.62
C THR A 67 16.18 -4.21 0.12
N LEU A 68 15.26 -4.86 -0.60
CA LEU A 68 14.09 -5.52 -0.02
C LEU A 68 14.29 -7.03 -0.13
N SER A 69 14.28 -7.72 1.01
CA SER A 69 14.45 -9.16 1.09
C SER A 69 13.18 -9.85 1.57
N ARG A 70 13.06 -11.14 1.26
CA ARG A 70 12.06 -12.03 1.85
C ARG A 70 12.75 -13.36 2.14
N GLU A 71 12.86 -13.69 3.40
CA GLU A 71 13.51 -14.89 3.90
C GLU A 71 12.44 -15.89 4.35
N MET A 72 12.39 -17.03 3.68
CA MET A 72 11.45 -18.12 4.01
C MET A 72 12.22 -19.33 4.52
N GLU A 73 11.87 -19.78 5.71
CA GLU A 73 12.40 -21.01 6.29
C GLU A 73 11.38 -22.15 6.18
N LYS A 74 11.87 -23.36 5.88
CA LYS A 74 11.03 -24.56 5.79
C LYS A 74 11.51 -25.63 6.75
N ALA A 75 10.57 -26.32 7.39
CA ALA A 75 10.83 -27.55 8.13
C ALA A 75 10.40 -28.75 7.30
N ASP A 76 11.34 -29.68 7.14
CA ASP A 76 11.16 -30.88 6.35
C ASP A 76 10.95 -32.11 7.25
N ILE A 77 9.97 -32.94 6.89
CA ILE A 77 9.80 -34.27 7.47
C ILE A 77 10.42 -35.27 6.48
N ASN A 78 11.45 -35.98 6.94
CA ASN A 78 12.16 -37.00 6.16
C ASN A 78 11.71 -38.40 6.59
N ALA A 79 11.62 -39.33 5.63
CA ALA A 79 11.29 -40.73 5.88
C ALA A 79 12.43 -41.65 5.46
N ILE A 80 12.66 -42.72 6.23
CA ILE A 80 13.65 -43.74 5.89
C ILE A 80 13.30 -44.36 4.53
N GLY A 81 14.27 -44.41 3.62
CA GLY A 81 14.12 -44.97 2.28
C GLY A 81 13.71 -43.96 1.20
N TYR A 82 13.46 -42.70 1.56
CA TYR A 82 13.23 -41.61 0.60
C TYR A 82 14.44 -40.68 0.56
N SER A 83 14.86 -40.30 -0.65
CA SER A 83 15.96 -39.34 -0.87
C SER A 83 15.53 -37.88 -0.73
N ASN A 84 14.23 -37.62 -0.83
CA ASN A 84 13.62 -36.30 -0.73
C ASN A 84 12.68 -36.26 0.48
N PRO A 85 12.46 -35.08 1.08
CA PRO A 85 11.51 -34.93 2.17
C PRO A 85 10.10 -35.34 1.74
N VAL A 86 9.40 -36.07 2.62
CA VAL A 86 8.04 -36.55 2.36
C VAL A 86 6.99 -35.47 2.59
N ARG A 87 7.35 -34.42 3.34
CA ARG A 87 6.56 -33.20 3.51
C ARG A 87 7.49 -32.06 3.89
N SER A 88 7.20 -30.87 3.37
CA SER A 88 7.82 -29.61 3.81
C SER A 88 6.73 -28.65 4.25
N ASP A 89 7.00 -27.86 5.29
CA ASP A 89 6.10 -26.81 5.78
C ASP A 89 6.89 -25.51 5.99
N ILE A 90 6.28 -24.36 5.71
CA ILE A 90 6.95 -23.06 5.92
C ILE A 90 6.83 -22.72 7.40
N THR A 91 7.97 -22.48 8.04
CA THR A 91 8.05 -22.18 9.48
C THR A 91 8.19 -20.70 9.77
N SER A 92 8.84 -19.97 8.86
CA SER A 92 9.03 -18.53 8.97
C SER A 92 9.00 -17.89 7.58
N ASP A 93 8.48 -16.68 7.50
CA ASP A 93 8.49 -15.83 6.30
C ASP A 93 8.65 -14.38 6.76
N ILE A 94 9.88 -13.88 6.70
CA ILE A 94 10.27 -12.56 7.20
C ILE A 94 10.63 -11.69 6.01
N PHE A 95 10.00 -10.53 5.94
CA PHE A 95 10.34 -9.52 4.96
C PHE A 95 11.32 -8.52 5.57
N GLY A 96 12.43 -8.26 4.89
CA GLY A 96 13.50 -7.40 5.35
C GLY A 96 13.69 -6.17 4.46
N MET A 97 14.24 -5.11 5.04
CA MET A 97 14.68 -3.92 4.32
C MET A 97 16.04 -3.47 4.86
N ALA A 98 17.03 -3.42 3.99
CA ALA A 98 18.36 -2.86 4.29
C ALA A 98 18.54 -1.55 3.54
N PHE A 99 19.08 -0.55 4.23
CA PHE A 99 19.46 0.73 3.63
C PHE A 99 20.55 1.41 4.46
N LYS A 100 21.20 2.40 3.85
CA LYS A 100 22.32 3.13 4.45
C LYS A 100 22.09 4.62 4.35
N GLY A 101 21.90 5.26 5.49
CA GLY A 101 21.80 6.71 5.59
C GLY A 101 23.18 7.37 5.50
N LEU A 102 23.29 8.45 4.72
CA LEU A 102 24.51 9.24 4.59
C LEU A 102 24.58 10.36 5.64
N GLU A 103 23.43 10.80 6.13
CA GLU A 103 23.33 11.92 7.06
C GLU A 103 23.55 11.47 8.50
N THR A 104 24.39 12.20 9.24
CA THR A 104 24.56 12.01 10.69
C THR A 104 23.47 12.75 11.45
N ASN A 105 22.22 12.37 11.18
CA ASN A 105 21.05 12.88 11.89
C ASN A 105 20.73 12.00 13.11
N ARG A 106 19.98 12.56 14.07
CA ARG A 106 19.63 11.85 15.32
C ARG A 106 18.99 10.48 15.04
N PHE A 107 18.14 10.37 14.02
CA PHE A 107 17.40 9.14 13.75
C PHE A 107 18.27 8.00 13.20
N ASN A 108 19.24 8.32 12.33
CA ASN A 108 20.24 7.38 11.85
C ASN A 108 21.12 6.88 13.00
N ILE A 109 21.57 7.80 13.87
CA ILE A 109 22.36 7.45 15.07
C ILE A 109 21.55 6.57 16.03
N GLU A 110 20.34 6.99 16.40
CA GLU A 110 19.45 6.24 17.30
C GLU A 110 19.15 4.84 16.79
N THR A 111 18.86 4.71 15.50
CA THR A 111 18.45 3.44 14.89
C THR A 111 19.64 2.49 14.71
N ASN A 112 20.80 3.00 14.27
CA ASN A 112 21.99 2.19 14.06
C ASN A 112 22.67 1.78 15.39
N LEU A 113 22.75 2.67 16.38
CA LEU A 113 23.41 2.35 17.67
C LEU A 113 22.46 1.71 18.69
N GLY A 114 21.16 1.65 18.41
CA GLY A 114 20.15 1.10 19.31
C GLY A 114 19.97 1.92 20.59
N VAL A 115 20.02 3.26 20.48
CA VAL A 115 19.92 4.20 21.60
C VAL A 115 18.73 5.14 21.44
N ASP A 116 18.25 5.71 22.54
CA ASP A 116 17.26 6.79 22.54
C ASP A 116 17.96 8.10 22.91
N LEU A 117 18.01 9.04 21.97
CA LEU A 117 18.66 10.33 22.13
C LEU A 117 17.64 11.46 22.30
N SER A 118 16.36 11.16 22.46
CA SER A 118 15.31 12.17 22.60
C SER A 118 15.49 13.08 23.82
N GLY A 119 16.12 12.57 24.88
CA GLY A 119 16.45 13.32 26.10
C GLY A 119 17.86 13.91 26.15
N VAL A 120 18.69 13.68 25.13
CA VAL A 120 20.08 14.17 25.12
C VAL A 120 20.09 15.65 24.72
N THR A 121 20.68 16.48 25.58
CA THR A 121 20.84 17.91 25.33
C THR A 121 22.30 18.23 25.03
N PRO A 122 22.59 19.11 24.07
CA PRO A 122 23.95 19.56 23.80
C PRO A 122 24.52 20.34 24.98
N ASP A 123 25.85 20.33 25.13
CA ASP A 123 26.54 21.22 26.06
C ASP A 123 26.16 22.69 25.75
N PRO A 124 25.76 23.49 26.76
CA PRO A 124 25.25 24.83 26.54
C PRO A 124 26.30 25.83 26.02
N VAL A 125 27.58 25.48 26.07
CA VAL A 125 28.69 26.34 25.64
C VAL A 125 29.30 25.85 24.32
N THR A 126 29.65 24.57 24.22
CA THR A 126 30.36 24.00 23.06
C THR A 126 29.40 23.44 22.00
N GLY A 127 28.17 23.10 22.38
CA GLY A 127 27.22 22.40 21.52
C GLY A 127 27.53 20.90 21.36
N GLU A 128 28.51 20.36 22.09
CA GLU A 128 28.88 18.96 22.03
C GLU A 128 27.72 18.06 22.49
N VAL A 129 27.50 16.98 21.75
CA VAL A 129 26.53 15.93 22.08
C VAL A 129 27.31 14.65 22.35
N SER A 130 27.30 14.20 23.59
CA SER A 130 27.98 13.00 24.04
C SER A 130 26.99 12.10 24.81
N PHE A 131 27.03 10.80 24.53
CA PHE A 131 26.15 9.81 25.15
C PHE A 131 26.84 8.45 25.22
N ASP A 132 26.51 7.66 26.23
CA ASP A 132 27.03 6.31 26.40
C ASP A 132 26.14 5.30 25.67
N GLN A 133 26.74 4.39 24.91
CA GLN A 133 26.01 3.25 24.35
C GLN A 133 25.77 2.21 25.47
N PRO A 134 24.52 1.74 25.67
CA PRO A 134 24.22 0.77 26.70
C PRO A 134 24.88 -0.58 26.36
N ALA A 135 25.37 -1.28 27.39
CA ALA A 135 25.99 -2.60 27.24
C ALA A 135 25.01 -3.67 26.71
N VAL A 136 23.71 -3.44 26.84
CA VAL A 136 22.64 -4.24 26.24
C VAL A 136 21.94 -3.37 25.21
N ALA A 137 22.06 -3.72 23.93
CA ALA A 137 21.40 -3.00 22.86
C ALA A 137 19.87 -3.11 23.01
N LEU A 138 19.18 -1.98 22.94
CA LEU A 138 17.73 -1.96 22.86
C LEU A 138 17.33 -2.31 21.41
N ILE A 139 16.53 -3.37 21.24
CA ILE A 139 15.91 -3.66 19.94
C ILE A 139 14.86 -2.57 19.69
N ARG A 140 15.21 -1.60 18.85
CA ARG A 140 14.32 -0.48 18.55
C ARG A 140 13.25 -0.96 17.58
N ARG A 141 12.02 -1.09 18.10
CA ARG A 141 10.83 -1.41 17.31
C ARG A 141 10.12 -0.13 16.88
N GLN A 142 10.04 0.10 15.57
CA GLN A 142 9.40 1.29 14.99
C GLN A 142 8.75 0.99 13.65
N ARG A 143 7.89 1.87 13.14
CA ARG A 143 7.30 1.73 11.80
C ARG A 143 8.29 2.23 10.76
N TYR A 144 8.27 1.61 9.59
CA TYR A 144 9.04 2.07 8.44
C TYR A 144 8.13 2.22 7.23
N MET A 145 8.38 3.25 6.42
CA MET A 145 7.71 3.46 5.14
C MET A 145 8.76 3.78 4.09
N MET A 146 8.97 2.85 3.16
CA MET A 146 9.72 3.12 1.94
C MET A 146 8.74 3.61 0.87
N LEU A 147 9.08 4.72 0.23
CA LEU A 147 8.36 5.27 -0.90
C LEU A 147 9.32 5.51 -2.04
N SER A 148 8.91 5.15 -3.25
CA SER A 148 9.68 5.39 -4.46
C SER A 148 8.77 5.91 -5.57
N GLU A 149 9.32 6.83 -6.35
CA GLU A 149 8.68 7.42 -7.52
C GLU A 149 9.31 6.86 -8.80
N VAL A 150 8.45 6.46 -9.73
CA VAL A 150 8.79 5.96 -11.07
C VAL A 150 8.09 6.83 -12.10
N GLY A 151 8.78 7.20 -13.18
CA GLY A 151 8.18 7.99 -14.26
C GLY A 151 8.10 9.49 -13.96
N SER A 152 7.11 10.17 -14.53
CA SER A 152 6.78 11.58 -14.23
C SER A 152 5.45 11.98 -14.85
N GLY A 153 4.82 13.03 -14.31
CA GLY A 153 3.56 13.56 -14.84
C GLY A 153 2.42 12.54 -14.72
N VAL A 154 1.66 12.36 -15.81
CA VAL A 154 0.52 11.42 -15.85
C VAL A 154 0.94 9.95 -15.75
N ASP A 155 2.19 9.64 -16.06
CA ASP A 155 2.74 8.27 -16.00
C ASP A 155 3.43 7.98 -14.66
N THR A 156 3.28 8.87 -13.66
CA THR A 156 3.92 8.70 -12.36
C THR A 156 3.33 7.50 -11.62
N ILE A 157 4.20 6.60 -11.18
CA ILE A 157 3.85 5.45 -10.34
C ILE A 157 4.59 5.60 -9.01
N TYR A 158 3.85 5.48 -7.92
CA TYR A 158 4.39 5.37 -6.58
C TYR A 158 4.39 3.92 -6.14
N PHE A 159 5.56 3.46 -5.69
CA PHE A 159 5.78 2.15 -5.13
C PHE A 159 6.15 2.31 -3.66
N GLY A 160 5.50 1.56 -2.77
CA GLY A 160 5.80 1.64 -1.35
C GLY A 160 5.83 0.30 -0.64
N ARG A 161 6.65 0.24 0.41
CA ARG A 161 6.69 -0.87 1.37
C ARG A 161 6.61 -0.30 2.77
N GLN A 162 5.58 -0.71 3.50
CA GLN A 162 5.35 -0.25 4.85
C GLN A 162 5.53 -1.40 5.82
N PHE A 163 6.48 -1.28 6.74
CA PHE A 163 6.61 -2.22 7.84
C PHE A 163 5.82 -1.62 9.00
N LEU A 164 4.74 -2.30 9.39
CA LEU A 164 3.90 -1.83 10.47
C LEU A 164 4.66 -1.94 11.81
N ALA A 165 5.49 -2.95 11.97
CA ALA A 165 6.43 -3.03 13.08
C ALA A 165 7.75 -3.57 12.53
N GLY A 166 8.76 -2.73 12.40
CA GLY A 166 10.11 -3.11 12.04
C GLY A 166 10.99 -3.20 13.28
N GLU A 167 11.83 -4.24 13.34
CA GLU A 167 12.89 -4.37 14.33
C GLU A 167 14.24 -4.40 13.62
N VAL A 168 15.22 -3.64 14.12
CA VAL A 168 16.57 -3.67 13.58
C VAL A 168 17.16 -5.05 13.84
N ALA A 169 17.50 -5.77 12.77
CA ALA A 169 18.02 -7.12 12.79
C ALA A 169 19.55 -7.15 12.76
N GLU A 170 20.15 -6.24 12.00
CA GLU A 170 21.60 -6.14 11.82
C GLU A 170 22.02 -4.68 11.61
N THR A 171 23.19 -4.34 12.09
CA THR A 171 23.83 -3.03 11.87
C THR A 171 25.13 -3.29 11.12
N GLY A 172 25.31 -2.63 9.97
CA GLY A 172 26.51 -2.83 9.15
C GLY A 172 27.73 -2.10 9.71
N GLU A 173 28.89 -2.35 9.11
CA GLU A 173 30.13 -1.66 9.46
C GLU A 173 30.08 -0.17 9.12
N GLN A 174 30.66 0.67 9.99
CA GLN A 174 30.86 2.09 9.74
C GLN A 174 32.32 2.36 9.37
N THR A 175 32.51 2.99 8.22
CA THR A 175 33.85 3.35 7.74
C THR A 175 34.11 4.83 8.02
N VAL A 176 35.18 5.11 8.77
CA VAL A 176 35.75 6.46 8.89
C VAL A 176 37.02 6.49 8.04
N THR A 177 37.00 7.23 6.95
CA THR A 177 38.10 7.31 6.00
C THR A 177 38.34 8.75 5.54
N ASP A 178 39.59 9.06 5.23
CA ASP A 178 40.04 10.28 4.55
C ASP A 178 40.26 10.06 3.04
N GLY A 179 40.01 8.84 2.54
CA GLY A 179 40.06 8.45 1.13
C GLY A 179 38.69 8.52 0.45
N GLU A 180 38.49 7.70 -0.59
CA GLU A 180 37.18 7.57 -1.24
C GLU A 180 36.18 6.88 -0.30
N GLY A 181 35.15 7.61 0.12
CA GLY A 181 34.10 7.09 0.99
C GLY A 181 33.46 8.17 1.86
N TYR A 182 32.58 7.73 2.76
CA TYR A 182 31.90 8.58 3.74
C TYR A 182 31.50 7.75 4.95
N LEU A 183 31.27 8.43 6.08
CA LEU A 183 30.61 7.83 7.23
C LEU A 183 29.14 7.57 6.87
N GLY A 184 28.77 6.28 6.80
CA GLY A 184 27.40 5.85 6.60
C GLY A 184 26.81 5.21 7.86
N TRP A 185 25.49 5.14 7.89
CA TRP A 185 24.71 4.52 8.97
C TRP A 185 23.91 3.33 8.39
N PRO A 186 24.55 2.18 8.10
CA PRO A 186 23.88 1.02 7.52
C PRO A 186 23.13 0.20 8.56
N PHE A 187 21.91 -0.21 8.26
CA PHE A 187 21.18 -1.16 9.09
C PHE A 187 20.12 -1.92 8.28
N THR A 188 19.81 -3.11 8.76
CA THR A 188 18.79 -4.01 8.22
C THR A 188 17.64 -4.11 9.21
N VAL A 189 16.42 -3.98 8.71
CA VAL A 189 15.20 -4.05 9.50
C VAL A 189 14.37 -5.24 9.04
N ASN A 190 13.86 -6.02 9.98
CA ASN A 190 12.92 -7.09 9.73
C ASN A 190 11.50 -6.68 10.12
N ALA A 191 10.54 -6.98 9.25
CA ALA A 191 9.14 -6.73 9.49
C ALA A 191 8.55 -7.79 10.43
N MET A 192 8.18 -7.36 11.62
CA MET A 192 7.42 -8.12 12.61
C MET A 192 5.93 -7.88 12.45
N VAL A 193 5.12 -8.87 12.86
CA VAL A 193 3.66 -8.75 12.87
C VAL A 193 3.25 -7.68 13.88
N ASP A 194 2.49 -6.69 13.42
CA ASP A 194 1.81 -5.74 14.29
C ASP A 194 0.58 -6.40 14.91
N THR A 195 0.49 -6.41 16.25
CA THR A 195 -0.57 -7.12 16.97
C THR A 195 -1.95 -6.46 16.84
N LEU A 196 -2.02 -5.19 16.47
CA LEU A 196 -3.27 -4.46 16.26
C LEU A 196 -3.86 -4.76 14.88
N TYR A 197 -3.01 -4.79 13.85
CA TYR A 197 -3.44 -4.97 12.46
C TYR A 197 -3.30 -6.40 11.92
N GLY A 198 -2.54 -7.27 12.61
CA GLY A 198 -2.31 -8.66 12.21
C GLY A 198 -1.47 -8.82 10.94
N VAL A 199 -0.78 -7.76 10.51
CA VAL A 199 0.04 -7.74 9.29
C VAL A 199 1.43 -7.19 9.60
N SER A 200 2.46 -7.76 8.97
CA SER A 200 3.86 -7.32 9.10
C SER A 200 4.21 -6.24 8.08
N VAL A 201 3.91 -6.50 6.81
CA VAL A 201 4.18 -5.61 5.68
C VAL A 201 2.91 -5.28 4.91
N ARG A 202 2.77 -3.99 4.55
CA ARG A 202 1.83 -3.55 3.53
C ARG A 202 2.58 -3.12 2.28
N HIS A 203 2.14 -3.68 1.14
CA HIS A 203 2.65 -3.37 -0.18
C HIS A 203 1.75 -2.34 -0.84
N HIS A 204 2.34 -1.23 -1.29
CA HIS A 204 1.61 -0.15 -1.92
C HIS A 204 2.04 -0.01 -3.37
N PHE A 205 1.05 0.17 -4.25
CA PHE A 205 1.20 0.57 -5.64
C PHE A 205 0.11 1.59 -5.92
N GLY A 206 0.50 2.75 -6.44
CA GLY A 206 -0.42 3.84 -6.67
C GLY A 206 0.16 4.86 -7.63
N GLY A 207 -0.53 5.97 -7.81
CA GLY A 207 -0.15 7.03 -8.72
C GLY A 207 -1.02 7.03 -9.99
N PRO A 208 -1.04 8.16 -10.72
CA PRO A 208 -1.83 8.28 -11.95
C PRO A 208 -1.42 7.25 -13.01
N GLY A 209 -0.12 6.94 -13.14
CA GLY A 209 0.35 5.93 -14.07
C GLY A 209 -0.11 4.52 -13.69
N TRP A 210 -0.11 4.19 -12.39
CA TRP A 210 -0.54 2.88 -11.91
C TRP A 210 -2.04 2.68 -12.13
N LYS A 211 -2.83 3.73 -11.86
CA LYS A 211 -4.28 3.74 -12.10
C LYS A 211 -4.60 3.42 -13.56
N ASN A 212 -3.86 3.98 -14.50
CA ASN A 212 -4.05 3.74 -15.93
C ASN A 212 -3.59 2.36 -16.38
N LEU A 213 -2.73 1.69 -15.60
CA LEU A 213 -2.14 0.40 -15.92
C LEU A 213 -2.76 -0.78 -15.15
N LEU A 214 -3.89 -0.58 -14.47
CA LEU A 214 -4.49 -1.62 -13.63
C LEU A 214 -4.85 -2.87 -14.44
N GLU A 215 -5.48 -2.70 -15.61
CA GLU A 215 -5.87 -3.83 -16.46
C GLU A 215 -4.62 -4.55 -17.00
N GLU A 216 -3.62 -3.81 -17.47
CA GLU A 216 -2.35 -4.39 -17.92
C GLU A 216 -1.65 -5.15 -16.78
N ALA A 217 -1.65 -4.59 -15.56
CA ALA A 217 -1.10 -5.20 -14.36
C ALA A 217 -1.93 -6.40 -13.85
N GLY A 218 -3.07 -6.71 -14.47
CA GLY A 218 -3.92 -7.85 -14.15
C GLY A 218 -4.91 -7.61 -13.01
N PHE A 219 -5.17 -6.35 -12.67
CA PHE A 219 -6.19 -5.94 -11.70
C PHE A 219 -7.49 -5.54 -12.41
N ASP A 220 -8.63 -5.77 -11.74
CA ASP A 220 -9.92 -5.23 -12.19
C ASP A 220 -9.89 -3.70 -11.99
N PRO A 221 -9.98 -2.88 -13.06
CA PRO A 221 -9.94 -1.42 -12.94
C PRO A 221 -11.23 -0.84 -12.36
N LYS A 222 -12.13 -1.67 -11.79
CA LYS A 222 -13.40 -1.22 -11.23
C LYS A 222 -13.40 -1.27 -9.70
N ALA A 223 -13.71 -0.14 -9.08
CA ALA A 223 -14.02 -0.06 -7.66
C ALA A 223 -15.35 -0.79 -7.39
N THR A 224 -15.37 -1.63 -6.37
CA THR A 224 -16.56 -2.40 -5.96
C THR A 224 -17.26 -1.70 -4.81
N TYR A 225 -18.57 -1.58 -4.91
CA TYR A 225 -19.48 -1.04 -3.91
C TYR A 225 -20.61 -2.05 -3.65
N VAL A 226 -20.99 -2.24 -2.40
CA VAL A 226 -22.16 -3.03 -2.03
C VAL A 226 -23.29 -2.11 -1.60
N VAL A 227 -24.33 -2.02 -2.43
CA VAL A 227 -25.52 -1.22 -2.16
C VAL A 227 -26.57 -2.10 -1.49
N THR A 228 -26.89 -1.82 -0.24
CA THR A 228 -27.91 -2.54 0.53
C THR A 228 -29.10 -1.64 0.80
N ILE A 229 -30.30 -2.17 0.54
CA ILE A 229 -31.57 -1.52 0.88
C ILE A 229 -32.04 -2.07 2.23
N GLY A 230 -32.07 -1.22 3.25
CA GLY A 230 -32.52 -1.54 4.61
C GLY A 230 -33.98 -1.15 4.86
N GLY A 231 -34.57 -1.73 5.90
CA GLY A 231 -35.93 -1.40 6.36
C GLY A 231 -37.06 -2.20 5.72
N ASN A 232 -36.75 -3.18 4.86
CA ASN A 232 -37.70 -4.07 4.17
C ASN A 232 -38.85 -3.31 3.49
N PRO A 233 -38.55 -2.35 2.60
CA PRO A 233 -39.59 -1.62 1.89
C PRO A 233 -40.46 -2.56 1.06
N THR A 234 -41.77 -2.30 1.05
CA THR A 234 -42.77 -2.99 0.23
C THR A 234 -43.22 -2.13 -0.96
N GLY A 235 -42.68 -0.93 -1.10
CA GLY A 235 -43.00 0.05 -2.11
C GLY A 235 -42.03 1.23 -2.12
N GLY A 236 -42.28 2.18 -3.03
CA GLY A 236 -41.47 3.39 -3.15
C GLY A 236 -40.23 3.24 -4.04
N THR A 237 -39.35 4.23 -3.95
CA THR A 237 -38.16 4.33 -4.78
C THR A 237 -36.94 4.75 -3.96
N PHE A 238 -35.76 4.49 -4.51
CA PHE A 238 -34.50 5.00 -4.03
C PHE A 238 -33.74 5.67 -5.17
N THR A 239 -32.73 6.49 -4.86
CA THR A 239 -31.83 7.06 -5.85
C THR A 239 -30.39 6.73 -5.50
N LEU A 240 -29.54 6.64 -6.53
CA LEU A 240 -28.09 6.59 -6.39
C LEU A 240 -27.50 7.87 -6.97
N SER A 241 -26.39 8.32 -6.42
CA SER A 241 -25.65 9.48 -6.93
C SER A 241 -24.18 9.14 -7.07
N PHE A 242 -23.58 9.51 -8.20
CA PHE A 242 -22.15 9.33 -8.46
C PHE A 242 -21.56 10.62 -9.04
N GLY A 243 -20.47 11.11 -8.44
CA GLY A 243 -19.78 12.32 -8.91
C GLY A 243 -20.68 13.57 -8.98
N GLY A 244 -21.67 13.67 -8.08
CA GLY A 244 -22.63 14.79 -8.04
C GLY A 244 -23.87 14.63 -8.92
N GLN A 245 -23.91 13.65 -9.83
CA GLN A 245 -25.08 13.35 -10.66
C GLN A 245 -25.95 12.29 -9.98
N THR A 246 -27.27 12.46 -10.04
CA THR A 246 -28.25 11.58 -9.37
C THR A 246 -29.12 10.88 -10.39
N THR A 247 -29.34 9.58 -10.19
CA THR A 247 -30.17 8.77 -11.10
C THR A 247 -31.63 9.22 -11.04
N ALA A 248 -32.40 8.85 -12.06
CA ALA A 248 -33.86 8.84 -11.92
C ALA A 248 -34.26 7.91 -10.76
N PRO A 249 -35.47 8.08 -10.17
CA PRO A 249 -35.96 7.20 -9.11
C PRO A 249 -35.98 5.73 -9.55
N ILE A 250 -35.32 4.88 -8.76
CA ILE A 250 -35.20 3.44 -8.98
C ILE A 250 -36.21 2.72 -8.07
N ALA A 251 -37.01 1.80 -8.61
CA ALA A 251 -37.98 1.04 -7.83
C ALA A 251 -37.32 0.23 -6.70
N PHE A 252 -37.99 0.13 -5.53
CA PHE A 252 -37.46 -0.59 -4.36
C PHE A 252 -37.04 -2.04 -4.65
N ASN A 253 -37.72 -2.71 -5.59
CA ASN A 253 -37.48 -4.09 -6.02
C ASN A 253 -36.84 -4.19 -7.43
N ALA A 254 -36.16 -3.14 -7.88
CA ALA A 254 -35.51 -3.11 -9.19
C ALA A 254 -34.57 -4.31 -9.40
N THR A 255 -34.43 -4.78 -10.64
CA THR A 255 -33.42 -5.78 -10.98
C THR A 255 -32.04 -5.12 -11.06
N ALA A 256 -30.97 -5.91 -10.93
CA ALA A 256 -29.60 -5.40 -11.14
C ALA A 256 -29.43 -4.70 -12.49
N ALA A 257 -30.06 -5.22 -13.55
CA ALA A 257 -30.05 -4.60 -14.88
C ALA A 257 -30.73 -3.22 -14.90
N ALA A 258 -31.84 -3.04 -14.17
CA ALA A 258 -32.50 -1.75 -14.06
C ALA A 258 -31.67 -0.74 -13.26
N VAL A 259 -30.97 -1.19 -12.20
CA VAL A 259 -30.03 -0.35 -11.44
C VAL A 259 -28.83 0.05 -12.32
N GLN A 260 -28.27 -0.88 -13.10
CA GLN A 260 -27.18 -0.60 -14.03
C GLN A 260 -27.60 0.45 -15.06
N ALA A 261 -28.75 0.25 -15.72
CA ALA A 261 -29.25 1.21 -16.71
C ALA A 261 -29.50 2.61 -16.11
N ALA A 262 -29.91 2.69 -14.84
CA ALA A 262 -30.09 3.97 -14.17
C ALA A 262 -28.75 4.68 -13.90
N LEU A 263 -27.68 3.94 -13.58
CA LEU A 263 -26.33 4.48 -13.39
C LEU A 263 -25.68 4.87 -14.72
N GLU A 264 -25.81 4.05 -15.76
CA GLU A 264 -25.32 4.34 -17.13
C GLU A 264 -26.08 5.50 -17.80
N ALA A 265 -27.21 5.93 -17.25
CA ALA A 265 -27.93 7.13 -17.71
C ALA A 265 -27.36 8.43 -17.14
N LEU A 266 -26.42 8.38 -16.19
CA LEU A 266 -25.74 9.57 -15.68
C LEU A 266 -24.76 10.09 -16.72
N SER A 267 -24.67 11.41 -16.90
CA SER A 267 -23.81 12.02 -17.94
C SER A 267 -22.30 11.81 -17.72
N ASN A 268 -21.90 11.24 -16.59
CA ASN A 268 -20.51 10.95 -16.22
C ASN A 268 -20.18 9.45 -16.22
N LEU A 269 -21.13 8.58 -16.59
CA LEU A 269 -20.95 7.13 -16.69
C LEU A 269 -21.47 6.66 -18.05
N ASP A 270 -20.59 6.04 -18.83
CA ASP A 270 -20.90 5.47 -20.14
C ASP A 270 -21.18 3.96 -20.01
N ALA A 271 -21.79 3.39 -21.05
CA ALA A 271 -21.97 1.95 -21.13
C ALA A 271 -20.62 1.22 -21.07
N GLY A 272 -20.48 0.29 -20.12
CA GLY A 272 -19.23 -0.45 -19.87
C GLY A 272 -18.43 0.01 -18.64
N ASP A 273 -18.63 1.25 -18.19
CA ASP A 273 -17.99 1.77 -16.97
C ASP A 273 -18.57 1.15 -15.70
N VAL A 274 -19.84 0.76 -15.75
CA VAL A 274 -20.59 0.21 -14.61
C VAL A 274 -20.97 -1.24 -14.91
N THR A 275 -20.85 -2.09 -13.90
CA THR A 275 -21.50 -3.40 -13.90
C THR A 275 -22.23 -3.60 -12.59
N VAL A 276 -23.48 -4.05 -12.65
CA VAL A 276 -24.28 -4.33 -11.45
C VAL A 276 -24.72 -5.78 -11.44
N THR A 277 -24.50 -6.45 -10.31
CA THR A 277 -24.97 -7.80 -10.05
C THR A 277 -25.73 -7.85 -8.73
N GLY A 278 -26.53 -8.89 -8.51
CA GLY A 278 -27.34 -9.04 -7.30
C GLY A 278 -28.77 -9.43 -7.60
N THR A 279 -29.54 -9.72 -6.54
CA THR A 279 -30.96 -10.04 -6.62
C THR A 279 -31.82 -8.80 -6.78
N ALA A 280 -33.02 -8.96 -7.33
CA ALA A 280 -33.98 -7.87 -7.38
C ALA A 280 -34.31 -7.40 -5.95
N GLY A 281 -34.24 -6.09 -5.70
CA GLY A 281 -34.35 -5.53 -4.34
C GLY A 281 -33.04 -5.51 -3.54
N GLY A 282 -31.94 -5.98 -4.12
CA GLY A 282 -30.62 -5.98 -3.52
C GLY A 282 -30.36 -7.15 -2.55
N PRO A 283 -29.18 -7.17 -1.90
CA PRO A 283 -28.08 -6.22 -2.09
C PRO A 283 -27.49 -6.28 -3.52
N TYR A 284 -27.04 -5.13 -4.02
CA TYR A 284 -26.40 -5.03 -5.33
C TYR A 284 -24.90 -4.87 -5.16
N THR A 285 -24.12 -5.66 -5.89
CA THR A 285 -22.69 -5.43 -6.09
C THR A 285 -22.54 -4.56 -7.33
N VAL A 286 -22.23 -3.29 -7.11
CA VAL A 286 -21.99 -2.28 -8.16
C VAL A 286 -20.49 -2.13 -8.32
N LYS A 287 -19.97 -2.32 -9.53
CA LYS A 287 -18.58 -2.04 -9.88
C LYS A 287 -18.51 -0.86 -10.84
N ILE A 288 -17.70 0.14 -10.54
CA ILE A 288 -17.53 1.36 -11.36
C ILE A 288 -16.04 1.53 -11.70
N ASP A 289 -15.73 1.81 -12.96
CA ASP A 289 -14.36 2.10 -13.42
C ASP A 289 -13.71 3.23 -12.59
N VAL A 290 -12.52 2.98 -12.05
CA VAL A 290 -11.79 3.95 -11.23
C VAL A 290 -11.38 5.19 -12.00
N ALA A 291 -11.31 5.14 -13.34
CA ALA A 291 -11.10 6.30 -14.20
C ALA A 291 -12.22 7.34 -14.03
N LYS A 292 -13.43 6.92 -13.64
CA LYS A 292 -14.55 7.82 -13.39
C LYS A 292 -14.45 8.41 -11.99
N ILE A 293 -14.47 9.74 -11.92
CA ILE A 293 -14.27 10.50 -10.68
C ILE A 293 -15.62 10.69 -9.97
N GLY A 294 -15.73 10.14 -8.77
CA GLY A 294 -16.90 10.35 -7.92
C GLY A 294 -16.98 9.37 -6.76
N THR A 295 -17.84 9.70 -5.80
CA THR A 295 -18.23 8.78 -4.73
C THR A 295 -19.65 8.30 -5.01
N LEU A 296 -19.88 6.98 -4.90
CA LEU A 296 -21.22 6.43 -4.95
C LEU A 296 -21.93 6.66 -3.61
N THR A 297 -23.06 7.35 -3.65
CA THR A 297 -23.94 7.61 -2.51
C THR A 297 -25.36 7.19 -2.87
N GLY A 298 -26.23 7.01 -1.88
CA GLY A 298 -27.61 6.58 -2.12
C GLY A 298 -28.59 7.17 -1.11
N SER A 299 -29.84 7.35 -1.55
CA SER A 299 -30.93 7.87 -0.72
C SER A 299 -32.13 6.94 -0.77
N GLY A 300 -32.61 6.51 0.39
CA GLY A 300 -33.80 5.69 0.58
C GLY A 300 -35.02 6.48 1.09
N THR A 301 -34.99 7.81 1.07
CA THR A 301 -36.03 8.65 1.70
C THR A 301 -37.43 8.48 1.11
N ALA A 302 -37.53 8.00 -0.14
CA ALA A 302 -38.80 7.73 -0.84
C ALA A 302 -39.25 6.26 -0.76
N LEU A 303 -38.61 5.45 0.08
CA LEU A 303 -39.00 4.06 0.33
C LEU A 303 -40.21 3.97 1.27
N THR A 304 -41.06 2.97 1.06
CA THR A 304 -42.26 2.72 1.89
C THR A 304 -42.33 1.25 2.31
N PRO A 305 -42.39 0.92 3.63
CA PRO A 305 -42.12 1.79 4.77
C PRO A 305 -40.75 2.46 4.70
N SER A 306 -40.51 3.48 5.52
CA SER A 306 -39.25 4.24 5.50
C SER A 306 -38.05 3.31 5.59
N GLY A 307 -37.15 3.38 4.60
CA GLY A 307 -35.97 2.55 4.50
C GLY A 307 -34.69 3.37 4.39
N THR A 308 -33.55 2.67 4.33
CA THR A 308 -32.23 3.27 4.18
C THR A 308 -31.51 2.66 2.98
N VAL A 309 -30.62 3.41 2.36
CA VAL A 309 -29.64 2.86 1.40
C VAL A 309 -28.27 3.00 2.03
N THR A 310 -27.59 1.87 2.24
CA THR A 310 -26.23 1.84 2.78
C THR A 310 -25.27 1.34 1.71
N ILE A 311 -24.11 1.98 1.61
CA ILE A 311 -23.07 1.65 0.65
C ILE A 311 -21.79 1.39 1.43
N SER A 312 -21.20 0.22 1.20
CA SER A 312 -19.92 -0.21 1.77
C SER A 312 -18.94 -0.60 0.69
#